data_AF-A0AA34S0D6-F1
#
_entry.id   AF-A0AA34S0D6-F1
#
_cell.length_a   1.000
_cell.length_b   1.000
_cell.length_c   1.000
_cell.angle_alpha   90.00
_cell.angle_beta   90.00
_cell.angle_gamma   90.00
#
_symmetry.space_group_name_H-M   'P 1'
#
loop_
_entity.id
_entity.type
_entity.pdbx_description
1 polymer ?
#
loop_
_entity_poly.entity_id
_entity_poly.type
_entity_poly.pdbx_seq_one_letter_code
_entity_poly.pdbx_strand_id
1 'polypeptide(L)'
;MRKLILHLKGEYFDEIKAGRKPKEYRLVTPYWEKRLVGRTYDGIELARGYPKRGDVENRLTLPWLGYQRETILHRHFGPHPVEVFAISVAIEPEPESSEVIGTASTVR
;
A
#
# COMPACT_ATOMS: atom_id res chain seq x y z
N MET A 1 3.79 1.27 -18.68
CA MET A 1 3.26 0.99 -17.34
C MET A 1 3.24 2.28 -16.53
N ARG A 2 2.08 2.70 -16.04
CA ARG A 2 1.86 3.92 -15.26
C ARG A 2 1.82 3.58 -13.78
N LYS A 3 2.80 4.06 -13.02
CA LYS A 3 2.85 3.87 -11.57
C LYS A 3 2.47 5.14 -10.82
N LEU A 4 1.76 4.99 -9.71
CA LEU A 4 1.67 6.05 -8.70
C LEU A 4 2.92 5.95 -7.81
N ILE A 5 3.75 7.00 -7.76
CA ILE A 5 4.92 7.03 -6.89
C ILE A 5 4.62 7.86 -5.64
N LEU A 6 4.83 7.26 -4.47
CA LEU A 6 4.65 7.89 -3.16
C LEU A 6 5.96 7.84 -2.35
N HIS A 7 6.39 9.01 -1.90
CA HIS A 7 7.47 9.12 -0.91
C HIS A 7 6.86 9.11 0.50
N LEU A 8 7.36 8.24 1.36
CA LEU A 8 6.84 7.99 2.70
C LEU A 8 7.88 8.34 3.76
N LYS A 9 7.39 8.67 4.97
CA LYS A 9 8.22 8.65 6.17
C LYS A 9 8.72 7.22 6.41
N GLY A 10 9.92 7.10 6.95
CA GLY A 10 10.56 5.80 7.21
C GLY A 10 9.68 4.85 8.03
N GLU A 11 9.10 5.34 9.13
CA GLU A 11 8.22 4.56 10.01
C GLU A 11 7.05 3.90 9.24
N TYR A 12 6.38 4.65 8.36
CA TYR A 12 5.23 4.12 7.62
C TYR A 12 5.65 3.18 6.50
N PHE A 13 6.76 3.47 5.83
CA PHE A 13 7.31 2.55 4.85
C PHE A 13 7.64 1.20 5.50
N ASP A 14 8.26 1.22 6.68
CA ASP A 14 8.63 0.00 7.41
C ASP A 14 7.41 -0.78 7.90
N GLU A 15 6.38 -0.09 8.40
CA GLU A 15 5.10 -0.72 8.78
C GLU A 15 4.38 -1.36 7.59
N ILE A 16 4.38 -0.70 6.42
CA ILE A 16 3.80 -1.25 5.20
C ILE A 16 4.62 -2.45 4.73
N LYS A 17 5.95 -2.32 4.64
CA LYS A 17 6.88 -3.39 4.22
C LYS A 17 6.78 -4.62 5.13
N ALA A 18 6.43 -4.44 6.40
CA ALA A 18 6.17 -5.51 7.36
C ALA A 18 4.72 -6.03 7.35
N GLY A 19 3.86 -5.56 6.44
CA GLY A 19 2.45 -5.98 6.33
C GLY A 19 1.53 -5.45 7.43
N ARG A 20 2.01 -4.59 8.33
CA ARG A 20 1.24 -4.09 9.50
C ARG A 20 0.36 -2.88 9.18
N LYS A 21 0.65 -2.16 8.10
CA LYS A 21 -0.08 -0.96 7.67
C LYS A 21 -0.62 -1.16 6.25
N PRO A 22 -1.90 -1.53 6.09
CA PRO A 22 -2.47 -1.84 4.77
C PRO A 22 -2.95 -0.59 4.00
N LYS A 23 -2.90 0.60 4.62
CA LYS A 23 -3.41 1.85 4.04
C LYS A 23 -2.42 2.99 4.21
N GLU A 24 -2.19 3.73 3.12
CA GLU A 24 -1.50 5.02 3.11
C GLU A 24 -2.52 6.15 2.97
N TYR A 25 -2.47 7.14 3.88
CA TYR A 25 -3.46 8.20 3.94
C TYR A 25 -2.92 9.49 3.33
N ARG A 26 -3.70 10.10 2.43
CA ARG A 26 -3.41 11.42 1.85
C ARG A 26 -4.64 12.31 2.00
N LEU A 27 -4.45 13.53 2.52
CA LEU A 27 -5.54 14.50 2.64
C LEU A 27 -6.26 14.70 1.29
N VAL A 28 -7.58 14.85 1.33
CA VAL A 28 -8.34 15.26 0.15
C VAL A 28 -8.00 16.71 -0.16
N THR A 29 -7.09 16.89 -1.13
CA THR A 29 -6.67 18.19 -1.63
C THR A 29 -6.72 18.17 -3.16
N PRO A 30 -6.82 19.34 -3.84
CA PRO A 30 -6.81 19.39 -5.30
C PRO A 30 -5.61 18.69 -5.95
N TYR A 31 -4.47 18.69 -5.26
CA TYR A 31 -3.27 17.98 -5.69
C TYR A 31 -3.49 16.46 -5.75
N TRP A 32 -4.06 15.87 -4.70
CA TRP A 32 -4.33 14.43 -4.65
C TRP A 32 -5.52 14.03 -5.52
N GLU A 33 -6.56 14.86 -5.59
CA GLU A 33 -7.70 14.64 -6.49
C GLU A 33 -7.26 14.49 -7.94
N LYS A 34 -6.39 15.38 -8.45
CA LYS A 34 -5.85 15.31 -9.81
C LYS A 34 -5.12 14.00 -10.11
N ARG A 35 -4.51 13.39 -9.07
CA ARG A 35 -3.75 12.13 -9.17
C ARG A 35 -4.63 10.90 -8.97
N LEU A 36 -5.74 10.99 -8.27
CA LEU A 36 -6.50 9.83 -7.82
C LEU A 36 -7.88 9.73 -8.49
N VAL A 37 -8.63 10.83 -8.55
CA VAL A 37 -10.02 10.81 -9.04
C VAL A 37 -10.05 10.58 -10.56
N GLY A 38 -10.78 9.55 -10.98
CA GLY A 38 -10.85 9.14 -12.39
C GLY A 38 -9.52 8.63 -12.95
N ARG A 39 -8.59 8.22 -12.09
CA ARG A 39 -7.28 7.68 -12.49
C ARG A 39 -7.15 6.22 -12.07
N THR A 40 -6.59 5.42 -12.98
CA THR A 40 -6.15 4.06 -12.72
C THR A 40 -4.66 3.97 -13.03
N TYR A 41 -3.97 3.17 -12.23
CA TYR A 41 -2.55 2.86 -12.36
C TYR A 41 -2.38 1.36 -12.53
N ASP A 42 -1.25 0.97 -13.12
CA ASP A 42 -0.87 -0.44 -13.21
C ASP A 42 -0.23 -0.93 -11.89
N GLY A 43 0.30 0.00 -11.09
CA GLY A 43 0.96 -0.31 -9.82
C GLY A 43 1.24 0.94 -9.00
N ILE A 44 1.66 0.74 -7.76
CA ILE A 44 2.12 1.78 -6.85
C ILE A 44 3.55 1.49 -6.42
N GLU A 45 4.41 2.51 -6.44
CA GLU A 45 5.77 2.44 -5.93
C GLU A 45 5.89 3.33 -4.69
N LEU A 46 6.22 2.70 -3.57
CA LEU A 46 6.48 3.35 -2.31
C LEU A 46 7.99 3.51 -2.14
N ALA A 47 8.43 4.70 -1.75
CA ALA A 47 9.83 5.01 -1.52
C ALA A 47 10.03 5.46 -0.07
N ARG A 48 11.03 4.88 0.61
CA ARG A 48 11.45 5.31 1.95
C ARG A 48 12.24 6.61 1.84
N GLY A 49 11.59 7.74 2.09
CA GLY A 49 12.18 9.06 1.85
C GLY A 49 12.53 9.26 0.37
N TYR A 50 13.77 9.64 0.07
CA TYR A 50 14.27 9.91 -1.29
C TYR A 50 15.48 9.01 -1.61
N PRO A 51 15.25 7.72 -1.90
CA PRO A 51 16.33 6.78 -2.14
C PRO A 51 17.11 7.13 -3.41
N LYS A 52 18.43 6.91 -3.37
CA LYS A 52 19.31 7.10 -4.53
C LYS A 52 18.91 6.16 -5.66
N ARG A 53 19.37 6.46 -6.88
CA ARG A 53 19.16 5.56 -8.02
C ARG A 53 19.77 4.19 -7.73
N GLY A 54 19.01 3.13 -7.95
CA GLY A 54 19.44 1.74 -7.72
C GLY A 54 19.23 1.21 -6.30
N ASP A 55 18.79 2.06 -5.36
CA ASP A 55 18.44 1.61 -4.01
C ASP A 55 17.08 0.92 -4.01
N VAL A 56 17.12 -0.41 -4.17
CA VAL A 56 15.96 -1.29 -4.27
C VAL A 56 15.35 -1.64 -2.90
N GLU A 57 16.16 -1.65 -1.83
CA GLU A 57 15.68 -2.02 -0.49
C GLU A 57 14.74 -0.98 0.11
N ASN A 58 14.97 0.29 -0.25
CA ASN A 58 14.15 1.44 0.14
C ASN A 58 13.03 1.73 -0.86
N ARG A 59 12.69 0.77 -1.73
CA ARG A 59 11.56 0.81 -2.65
C ARG A 59 10.70 -0.43 -2.48
N LEU A 60 9.39 -0.27 -2.64
CA LEU A 60 8.42 -1.35 -2.63
C LEU A 60 7.42 -1.10 -3.75
N THR A 61 7.29 -2.03 -4.70
CA THR A 61 6.26 -1.96 -5.74
C THR A 61 5.14 -2.94 -5.40
N LEU A 62 3.90 -2.46 -5.42
CA LEU A 62 2.69 -3.25 -5.18
C LEU A 62 1.71 -3.06 -6.34
N PRO A 63 0.76 -3.99 -6.56
CA PRO A 63 -0.36 -3.75 -7.47
C PRO A 63 -1.17 -2.53 -7.00
N TRP A 64 -1.74 -1.80 -7.96
CA TRP A 64 -2.67 -0.72 -7.65
C TRP A 64 -4.04 -1.31 -7.32
N LEU A 65 -4.43 -1.25 -6.04
CA LEU A 65 -5.71 -1.76 -5.54
C LEU A 65 -6.75 -0.66 -5.31
N GLY A 66 -6.47 0.57 -5.77
CA GLY A 66 -7.37 1.71 -5.61
C GLY A 66 -7.27 2.40 -4.24
N TYR A 67 -8.27 3.22 -3.96
CA TYR A 67 -8.41 3.95 -2.71
C TYR A 67 -9.88 4.08 -2.32
N GLN A 68 -10.13 4.41 -1.06
CA GLN A 68 -11.44 4.83 -0.55
C GLN A 68 -11.33 6.23 0.07
N ARG A 69 -12.46 6.94 0.21
CA ARG A 69 -12.53 8.19 1.00
C ARG A 69 -12.94 7.82 2.42
N GLU A 70 -12.20 8.32 3.40
CA GLU A 70 -12.44 8.08 4.82
C GLU A 70 -12.30 9.39 5.60
N THR A 71 -13.04 9.51 6.70
CA THR A 71 -12.84 10.58 7.67
C THR A 71 -12.11 10.02 8.88
N ILE A 72 -10.92 10.53 9.18
CA ILE A 72 -10.07 10.01 10.25
C ILE A 72 -9.58 11.12 11.18
N LEU A 73 -9.34 10.77 12.45
CA LEU A 73 -8.53 11.57 13.37
C LEU A 73 -7.11 11.01 13.37
N HIS A 74 -6.12 11.81 12.96
CA HIS A 74 -4.75 11.32 12.81
C HIS A 74 -3.72 12.35 13.28
N ARG A 75 -2.76 11.90 14.10
CA ARG A 75 -1.75 12.75 14.77
C ARG A 75 -0.98 13.70 13.84
N HIS A 76 -0.81 13.35 12.56
CA HIS A 76 -0.11 14.18 11.58
C HIS A 76 -1.00 15.14 10.79
N PHE A 77 -2.32 15.02 10.89
CA PHE A 77 -3.27 15.92 10.23
C PHE A 77 -3.91 16.93 11.20
N GLY A 78 -3.54 16.85 12.48
CA GLY A 78 -4.03 17.74 13.53
C GLY A 78 -5.07 17.07 14.43
N PRO A 79 -5.68 17.84 15.34
CA PRO A 79 -6.58 17.31 16.37
C PRO A 79 -8.03 17.15 15.92
N HIS A 80 -8.35 17.52 14.68
CA HIS A 80 -9.71 17.45 14.14
C HIS A 80 -9.83 16.31 13.13
N PRO A 81 -11.00 15.67 13.01
CA PRO A 81 -11.26 14.73 11.92
C PRO A 81 -11.08 15.40 10.57
N VAL A 82 -10.41 14.70 9.65
CA VAL A 82 -10.16 15.17 8.28
C VAL A 82 -10.55 14.09 7.28
N GLU A 83 -10.95 14.52 6.09
CA GLU A 83 -11.19 13.60 4.98
C GLU A 83 -9.89 13.26 4.26
N VAL A 84 -9.68 11.98 3.99
CA VAL A 84 -8.49 11.43 3.34
C VAL A 84 -8.85 10.46 2.23
N PHE A 85 -7.94 10.33 1.27
CA PHE A 85 -7.80 9.15 0.44
C PHE A 85 -7.03 8.08 1.22
N ALA A 86 -7.69 6.98 1.53
CA ALA A 86 -7.12 5.75 2.06
C ALA A 86 -6.69 4.86 0.90
N ILE A 87 -5.43 4.99 0.49
CA ILE A 87 -4.84 4.24 -0.63
C ILE A 87 -4.45 2.85 -0.13
N SER A 88 -4.91 1.80 -0.80
CA SER A 88 -4.55 0.44 -0.45
C SER A 88 -3.09 0.15 -0.80
N VAL A 89 -2.35 -0.31 0.21
CA VAL A 89 -0.94 -0.73 0.16
C VAL A 89 -0.74 -2.04 0.92
N ALA A 90 -1.81 -2.83 1.04
CA ALA A 90 -1.75 -4.13 1.69
C ALA A 90 -0.74 -5.03 0.96
N ILE A 91 0.16 -5.63 1.73
CA ILE A 91 0.94 -6.76 1.26
C ILE A 91 0.05 -7.97 1.50
N GLU A 92 -0.53 -8.51 0.43
CA GLU A 92 -1.15 -9.82 0.54
C GLU A 92 -0.04 -10.80 0.91
N PRO A 93 -0.19 -11.58 2.00
CA PRO A 93 0.74 -12.68 2.21
C PRO A 93 0.67 -13.56 0.96
N GLU A 94 1.81 -14.06 0.48
CA GLU A 94 1.77 -15.13 -0.50
C GLU A 94 0.83 -16.21 0.06
N PRO A 95 -0.12 -16.72 -0.73
CA PRO A 95 -0.98 -17.78 -0.26
C PRO A 95 -0.05 -18.92 0.16
N GLU A 96 0.10 -19.14 1.47
CA GLU A 96 0.87 -20.26 1.96
C GLU A 96 0.28 -21.48 1.27
N SER A 97 1.14 -22.12 0.48
CA SER A 97 0.85 -23.29 -0.34
C SER A 97 -0.17 -24.16 0.36
N SER A 98 -1.37 -24.22 -0.23
CA SER A 98 -2.43 -25.14 0.15
C SER A 98 -1.81 -26.47 0.59
N GLU A 99 -1.94 -26.82 1.87
CA GLU A 99 -1.55 -28.14 2.34
C GLU A 99 -2.20 -29.18 1.43
N VAL A 100 -1.35 -29.93 0.73
CA VAL A 100 -1.73 -31.14 0.01
C VAL A 100 -2.22 -32.12 1.06
N ILE A 101 -3.54 -32.24 1.23
CA ILE A 101 -4.12 -33.31 2.03
C ILE A 101 -3.89 -34.61 1.24
N GLY A 102 -2.80 -35.29 1.58
CA GLY A 102 -2.44 -36.59 1.03
C GLY A 102 -3.52 -37.61 1.34
N THR A 103 -4.17 -38.14 0.30
CA THR A 103 -4.96 -39.37 0.41
C THR A 103 -4.05 -40.56 0.19
N ALA A 104 -3.44 -41.03 1.27
CA ALA A 104 -2.97 -42.41 1.33
C ALA A 104 -4.20 -43.31 1.56
N SER A 105 -4.53 -44.17 0.60
CA SER A 105 -5.33 -45.36 0.90
C SER A 105 -5.03 -46.49 -0.07
N THR A 106 -4.11 -47.34 0.39
CA THR A 106 -4.18 -48.80 0.42
C THR A 106 -4.62 -49.55 -0.84
N VAL A 107 -3.62 -50.19 -1.44
CA VAL A 107 -3.74 -51.39 -2.27
C VAL A 107 -4.42 -52.51 -1.47
N ARG A 108 -5.48 -53.09 -2.04
CA ARG A 108 -5.89 -54.48 -1.81
C ARG A 108 -6.24 -55.11 -3.14
#